data_AF-A0A6J5YXN3-F1
#
_entry.id   AF-A0A6J5YXN3-F1
#
_cell.length_a   1.000
_cell.length_b   1.000
_cell.length_c   1.000
_cell.angle_alpha   90.00
_cell.angle_beta   90.00
_cell.angle_gamma   90.00
#
_symmetry.space_group_name_H-M   'P 1'
#
loop_
_entity.id
_entity.type
_entity.pdbx_description
1 polymer ?
#
loop_
_entity_poly.entity_id
_entity_poly.type
_entity_poly.pdbx_seq_one_letter_code
_entity_poly.pdbx_strand_id
1 'polypeptide(L)'
;MASKSKLARQVIAKKDKKVNFYLIAIPVLGFLIKLITMINTPNGGWLGADGENYLSGVDGLIAQGYFSDKSILSYWPAGYPILIWILTKITLANLLWLISLLQTLFYAYASYYFVKQLRDTKLRPYMFLIGVVLAFNPTLSLSSMAVGYESPIAACMLMVVGLIMKSKQSPNDRGLVIRVLGVGGFSALASFMQPRWILTTVVVAIIWALMYKSRKVQALILVGVVGVMAIAPAILLQRNIVSIDKAVISTNLGVTMKLGAGPQTTGGYSHTGPDVPCEPVPPATAVTDNDVVKCVIKWYASNPVKAMKLFVKKGWYYWSPWSGPFGNGTMARNPWLKINPIVDIARGSQSGNDLVYKSAGKAISLIWGFGCISLFFIGFFWLRSMKGIYANIAYASFVPVVISWLVSMGTIGDHRFRIPTMSLSLFLQVIGYFALRHKAKTRSFAVALESSAKAR
;
A
#
# COMPACT_ATOMS: atom_id res chain seq x y z
N MET A 1 -46.04 -20.84 -16.39
CA MET A 1 -45.07 -20.28 -15.42
C MET A 1 -43.67 -20.96 -15.47
N ALA A 2 -43.55 -22.26 -15.79
CA ALA A 2 -42.25 -22.96 -15.86
C ALA A 2 -41.27 -22.45 -16.95
N SER A 3 -41.77 -22.02 -18.11
CA SER A 3 -40.92 -21.49 -19.21
C SER A 3 -40.20 -20.17 -18.85
N LYS A 4 -40.91 -19.21 -18.22
CA LYS A 4 -40.32 -17.95 -17.71
C LYS A 4 -39.27 -18.20 -16.62
N SER A 5 -39.48 -19.21 -15.78
CA SER A 5 -38.52 -19.69 -14.76
C SER A 5 -37.25 -20.28 -15.39
N LYS A 6 -37.37 -21.10 -16.45
CA LYS A 6 -36.24 -21.69 -17.17
C LYS A 6 -35.40 -20.64 -17.90
N LEU A 7 -36.05 -19.69 -18.57
CA LEU A 7 -35.41 -18.53 -19.21
C LEU A 7 -34.69 -17.63 -18.19
N ALA A 8 -35.33 -17.32 -17.05
CA ALA A 8 -34.69 -16.55 -15.98
C ALA A 8 -33.44 -17.26 -15.43
N ARG A 9 -33.52 -18.58 -15.20
CA ARG A 9 -32.36 -19.40 -14.77
C ARG A 9 -31.24 -19.41 -15.81
N GLN A 10 -31.56 -19.50 -17.11
CA GLN A 10 -30.57 -19.43 -18.19
C GLN A 10 -29.90 -18.05 -18.28
N VAL A 11 -30.66 -16.96 -18.10
CA VAL A 11 -30.13 -15.58 -18.08
C VAL A 11 -29.22 -15.37 -16.87
N ILE A 12 -29.60 -15.85 -15.69
CA ILE A 12 -28.75 -15.81 -14.49
C ILE A 12 -27.47 -16.61 -14.71
N ALA A 13 -27.57 -17.84 -15.22
CA ALA A 13 -26.41 -18.69 -15.52
C ALA A 13 -25.47 -18.04 -16.55
N LYS A 14 -26.00 -17.38 -17.59
CA LYS A 14 -25.20 -16.65 -18.59
C LYS A 14 -24.51 -15.42 -17.97
N LYS A 15 -25.19 -14.68 -17.09
CA LYS A 15 -24.62 -13.56 -16.33
C LYS A 15 -23.53 -14.03 -15.35
N ASP A 16 -23.72 -15.16 -14.68
CA ASP A 16 -22.73 -15.76 -13.79
C ASP A 16 -21.49 -16.24 -14.55
N LYS A 17 -21.67 -16.91 -15.70
CA LYS A 17 -20.56 -17.29 -16.60
C LYS A 17 -19.76 -16.06 -17.04
N LYS A 18 -20.42 -14.97 -17.44
CA LYS A 18 -19.76 -13.72 -17.87
C LYS A 18 -18.97 -13.05 -16.73
N VAL A 19 -19.50 -13.03 -15.52
CA VAL A 19 -18.79 -12.48 -14.34
C VAL A 19 -17.57 -13.34 -13.97
N ASN A 20 -17.71 -14.67 -13.99
CA ASN A 20 -16.58 -15.58 -13.73
C ASN A 20 -15.49 -15.45 -14.81
N PHE A 21 -15.88 -15.25 -16.06
CA PHE A 21 -14.94 -14.99 -17.14
C PHE A 21 -14.11 -13.74 -16.88
N TYR A 22 -14.73 -12.58 -16.63
CA TYR A 22 -13.98 -11.34 -16.39
C TYR A 22 -13.17 -11.35 -15.10
N LEU A 23 -13.63 -12.06 -14.08
CA LEU A 23 -12.91 -12.21 -12.82
C LEU A 23 -11.51 -12.83 -13.05
N ILE A 24 -11.39 -13.75 -14.02
CA ILE A 24 -10.12 -14.39 -14.37
C ILE A 24 -9.42 -13.62 -15.49
N ALA A 25 -10.16 -13.22 -16.53
CA ALA A 25 -9.60 -12.59 -17.72
C ALA A 25 -8.91 -11.26 -17.42
N ILE A 26 -9.45 -10.41 -16.54
CA ILE A 26 -8.84 -9.10 -16.25
C ILE A 26 -7.43 -9.24 -15.61
N PRO A 27 -7.26 -9.98 -14.50
CA PRO A 27 -5.92 -10.23 -13.94
C PRO A 27 -4.98 -10.92 -14.92
N VAL A 28 -5.47 -11.89 -15.71
CA VAL A 28 -4.64 -12.62 -16.70
C VAL A 28 -4.18 -11.69 -17.82
N LEU A 29 -5.05 -10.86 -18.39
CA LEU A 29 -4.69 -9.89 -19.42
C LEU A 29 -3.68 -8.86 -18.88
N GLY A 30 -3.91 -8.35 -17.66
CA GLY A 30 -2.96 -7.47 -16.99
C GLY A 30 -1.60 -8.13 -16.78
N PHE A 31 -1.58 -9.42 -16.41
CA PHE A 31 -0.35 -10.21 -16.27
C PHE A 31 0.37 -10.40 -17.62
N LEU A 32 -0.35 -10.77 -18.68
CA LEU A 32 0.22 -10.98 -20.02
C LEU A 32 0.84 -9.68 -20.59
N ILE A 33 0.17 -8.54 -20.40
CA ILE A 33 0.73 -7.24 -20.80
C ILE A 33 2.04 -6.96 -20.07
N LYS A 34 2.14 -7.32 -18.79
CA LYS A 34 3.39 -7.19 -18.03
C LYS A 34 4.47 -8.14 -18.55
N LEU A 35 4.14 -9.38 -18.92
CA LEU A 35 5.11 -10.28 -19.55
C LEU A 35 5.67 -9.71 -20.85
N ILE A 36 4.80 -9.19 -21.72
CA ILE A 36 5.24 -8.50 -22.96
C ILE A 36 6.14 -7.31 -22.61
N THR A 37 5.75 -6.51 -21.60
CA THR A 37 6.55 -5.37 -21.14
C THR A 37 7.93 -5.81 -20.64
N MET A 38 8.02 -6.89 -19.86
CA MET A 38 9.28 -7.45 -19.37
C MET A 38 10.18 -7.89 -20.53
N ILE A 39 9.64 -8.57 -21.55
CA ILE A 39 10.40 -9.01 -22.74
C ILE A 39 11.02 -7.81 -23.48
N ASN A 40 10.32 -6.68 -23.51
CA ASN A 40 10.78 -5.46 -24.16
C ASN A 40 11.59 -4.54 -23.24
N THR A 41 11.91 -4.98 -22.02
CA THR A 41 12.66 -4.19 -21.04
C THR A 41 14.03 -4.82 -20.79
N PRO A 42 15.13 -4.03 -20.81
CA PRO A 42 16.46 -4.54 -20.45
C PRO A 42 16.43 -5.25 -19.10
N ASN A 43 16.97 -6.47 -19.03
CA ASN A 43 16.99 -7.32 -17.83
C ASN A 43 15.62 -7.68 -17.23
N GLY A 44 14.51 -7.45 -17.97
CA GLY A 44 13.17 -7.86 -17.54
C GLY A 44 12.51 -6.99 -16.47
N GLY A 45 13.09 -5.84 -16.14
CA GLY A 45 12.57 -4.98 -15.08
C GLY A 45 13.37 -3.70 -14.90
N TRP A 46 12.99 -2.92 -13.88
CA TRP A 46 13.65 -1.65 -13.56
C TRP A 46 14.09 -1.59 -12.11
N LEU A 47 14.95 -0.62 -11.81
CA LEU A 47 15.22 -0.22 -10.45
C LEU A 47 14.12 0.73 -9.98
N GLY A 48 13.58 0.47 -8.78
CA GLY A 48 12.68 1.39 -8.11
C GLY A 48 13.43 2.57 -7.48
N ALA A 49 12.76 3.29 -6.58
CA ALA A 49 13.34 4.44 -5.89
C ALA A 49 14.62 4.09 -5.12
N ASP A 50 14.63 2.94 -4.43
CA ASP A 50 15.77 2.43 -3.64
C ASP A 50 16.36 1.14 -4.22
N GLY A 51 16.17 0.88 -5.52
CA GLY A 51 16.55 -0.40 -6.14
C GLY A 51 18.03 -0.76 -5.93
N GLU A 52 18.94 0.20 -6.13
CA GLU A 52 20.38 0.03 -5.93
C GLU A 52 20.72 -0.22 -4.47
N ASN A 53 20.03 0.42 -3.53
CA ASN A 53 20.25 0.18 -2.10
C ASN A 53 19.87 -1.25 -1.73
N TYR A 54 18.77 -1.78 -2.28
CA TYR A 54 18.38 -3.17 -2.06
C TYR A 54 19.35 -4.15 -2.67
N LEU A 55 19.78 -3.93 -3.92
CA LEU A 55 20.75 -4.79 -4.58
C LEU A 55 22.12 -4.73 -3.91
N SER A 56 22.56 -3.56 -3.44
CA SER A 56 23.77 -3.42 -2.62
C SER A 56 23.66 -4.24 -1.33
N GLY A 57 22.49 -4.27 -0.69
CA GLY A 57 22.23 -5.17 0.44
C GLY A 57 22.38 -6.64 0.05
N VAL A 58 21.84 -7.04 -1.11
CA VAL A 58 21.98 -8.40 -1.65
C VAL A 58 23.44 -8.76 -1.89
N ASP A 59 24.25 -7.86 -2.43
CA ASP A 59 25.68 -8.10 -2.63
C ASP A 59 26.41 -8.39 -1.29
N GLY A 60 26.04 -7.67 -0.23
CA GLY A 60 26.55 -7.94 1.13
C GLY A 60 26.18 -9.33 1.62
N LEU A 61 24.91 -9.73 1.42
CA LEU A 61 24.42 -11.07 1.77
C LEU A 61 25.06 -12.18 0.93
N ILE A 62 25.40 -11.92 -0.34
CA ILE A 62 26.15 -12.87 -1.17
C ILE A 62 27.57 -13.04 -0.63
N ALA A 63 28.24 -11.94 -0.25
CA ALA A 63 29.63 -11.96 0.18
C ALA A 63 29.83 -12.54 1.60
N GLN A 64 28.96 -12.18 2.55
CA GLN A 64 29.15 -12.48 3.98
C GLN A 64 28.04 -13.37 4.57
N GLY A 65 27.03 -13.73 3.77
CA GLY A 65 25.89 -14.52 4.23
C GLY A 65 24.88 -13.71 5.04
N TYR A 66 24.01 -14.42 5.77
CA TYR A 66 22.85 -13.85 6.46
C TYR A 66 23.21 -12.75 7.47
N PHE A 67 24.31 -12.93 8.20
CA PHE A 67 24.80 -12.01 9.23
C PHE A 67 25.74 -10.91 8.68
N SER A 68 25.69 -10.61 7.38
CA SER A 68 26.45 -9.53 6.77
C SER A 68 26.38 -8.21 7.57
N ASP A 69 27.52 -7.59 7.83
CA ASP A 69 27.62 -6.32 8.57
C ASP A 69 27.49 -5.08 7.66
N LYS A 70 27.27 -5.29 6.35
CA LYS A 70 27.13 -4.21 5.36
C LYS A 70 26.09 -3.19 5.83
N SER A 71 26.53 -1.96 6.01
CA SER A 71 25.76 -0.88 6.66
C SER A 71 24.37 -0.65 6.08
N ILE A 72 24.17 -0.88 4.77
CA ILE A 72 22.87 -0.72 4.12
C ILE A 72 21.79 -1.68 4.64
N LEU A 73 22.19 -2.85 5.16
CA LEU A 73 21.30 -3.89 5.70
C LEU A 73 20.83 -3.59 7.13
N SER A 74 21.51 -2.69 7.85
CA SER A 74 21.08 -2.20 9.16
C SER A 74 20.46 -0.81 9.07
N TYR A 75 20.92 0.01 8.12
CA TYR A 75 20.31 1.31 7.83
C TYR A 75 18.89 1.14 7.28
N TRP A 76 18.71 0.35 6.22
CA TRP A 76 17.37 -0.06 5.76
C TRP A 76 16.98 -1.40 6.37
N PRO A 77 15.67 -1.71 6.46
CA PRO A 77 15.24 -3.04 6.85
C PRO A 77 15.80 -4.11 5.89
N ALA A 78 16.56 -5.07 6.43
CA ALA A 78 17.19 -6.13 5.64
C ALA A 78 16.20 -7.09 4.95
N GLY A 79 14.90 -7.08 5.33
CA GLY A 79 13.99 -8.14 4.91
C GLY A 79 13.75 -8.21 3.39
N TYR A 80 13.60 -7.08 2.69
CA TYR A 80 13.48 -7.12 1.23
C TYR A 80 14.77 -7.60 0.53
N PRO A 81 15.97 -7.09 0.89
CA PRO A 81 17.24 -7.69 0.44
C PRO A 81 17.36 -9.18 0.73
N ILE A 82 16.95 -9.66 1.91
CA ILE A 82 16.98 -11.10 2.26
C ILE A 82 16.07 -11.90 1.33
N LEU A 83 14.85 -11.42 1.06
CA LEU A 83 13.95 -12.09 0.11
C LEU A 83 14.58 -12.18 -1.28
N ILE A 84 15.23 -11.11 -1.77
CA ILE A 84 15.94 -11.12 -3.05
C ILE A 84 17.13 -12.08 -3.02
N TRP A 85 17.90 -12.09 -1.92
CA TRP A 85 19.05 -12.98 -1.76
C TRP A 85 18.66 -14.47 -1.81
N ILE A 86 17.47 -14.84 -1.34
CA ILE A 86 16.95 -16.20 -1.53
C ILE A 86 16.72 -16.51 -3.02
N LEU A 87 16.26 -15.53 -3.81
CA LEU A 87 16.07 -15.68 -5.25
C LEU A 87 17.38 -15.83 -6.02
N THR A 88 18.49 -15.25 -5.54
CA THR A 88 19.80 -15.42 -6.19
C THR A 88 20.27 -16.87 -6.18
N LYS A 89 19.77 -17.69 -5.25
CA LYS A 89 20.02 -19.13 -5.19
C LYS A 89 19.35 -19.91 -6.34
N ILE A 90 18.35 -19.32 -7.00
CA ILE A 90 17.73 -19.88 -8.20
C ILE A 90 18.50 -19.40 -9.44
N THR A 91 18.71 -18.09 -9.56
CA THR A 91 19.50 -17.51 -10.66
C THR A 91 20.04 -16.14 -10.27
N LEU A 92 21.34 -15.95 -10.47
CA LEU A 92 21.98 -14.63 -10.34
C LEU A 92 21.87 -13.83 -11.65
N ALA A 93 22.09 -14.50 -12.80
CA ALA A 93 22.10 -13.88 -14.12
C ALA A 93 20.75 -13.24 -14.50
N ASN A 94 19.64 -13.90 -14.14
CA ASN A 94 18.29 -13.45 -14.47
C ASN A 94 17.51 -12.96 -13.24
N LEU A 95 18.21 -12.39 -12.25
CA LEU A 95 17.62 -12.00 -10.97
C LEU A 95 16.47 -10.99 -11.14
N LEU A 96 16.67 -9.93 -11.94
CA LEU A 96 15.66 -8.88 -12.16
C LEU A 96 14.40 -9.45 -12.83
N TRP A 97 14.57 -10.34 -13.81
CA TRP A 97 13.48 -11.09 -14.43
C TRP A 97 12.67 -11.89 -13.41
N LEU A 98 13.37 -12.62 -12.54
CA LEU A 98 12.74 -13.44 -11.51
C LEU A 98 11.98 -12.59 -10.48
N ILE A 99 12.57 -11.48 -10.03
CA ILE A 99 11.91 -10.51 -9.15
C ILE A 99 10.65 -9.95 -9.81
N SER A 100 10.75 -9.43 -11.03
CA SER A 100 9.61 -8.87 -11.77
C SER A 100 8.48 -9.87 -11.95
N LEU A 101 8.82 -11.11 -12.33
CA LEU A 101 7.86 -12.19 -12.54
C LEU A 101 7.11 -12.52 -11.24
N LEU A 102 7.83 -12.77 -10.14
CA LEU A 102 7.23 -13.18 -8.87
C LEU A 102 6.37 -12.08 -8.25
N GLN A 103 6.86 -10.83 -8.24
CA GLN A 103 6.10 -9.69 -7.72
C GLN A 103 4.82 -9.45 -8.52
N THR A 104 4.91 -9.58 -9.85
CA THR A 104 3.79 -9.41 -10.76
C THR A 104 2.75 -10.51 -10.62
N LEU A 105 3.18 -11.78 -10.49
CA LEU A 105 2.31 -12.92 -10.19
C LEU A 105 1.58 -12.74 -8.86
N PHE A 106 2.33 -12.35 -7.81
CA PHE A 106 1.76 -12.17 -6.48
C PHE A 106 0.70 -11.06 -6.49
N TYR A 107 0.99 -9.92 -7.11
CA TYR A 107 0.03 -8.81 -7.22
C TYR A 107 -1.20 -9.18 -8.06
N ALA A 108 -1.02 -9.90 -9.17
CA ALA A 108 -2.13 -10.37 -10.00
C ALA A 108 -3.05 -11.32 -9.21
N TYR A 109 -2.49 -12.28 -8.49
CA TYR A 109 -3.24 -13.20 -7.63
C TYR A 109 -3.96 -12.45 -6.49
N ALA A 110 -3.29 -11.53 -5.81
CA ALA A 110 -3.89 -10.75 -4.73
C ALA A 110 -5.07 -9.90 -5.22
N SER A 111 -4.94 -9.29 -6.39
CA SER A 111 -6.01 -8.54 -7.06
C SER A 111 -7.19 -9.44 -7.41
N TYR A 112 -6.93 -10.60 -8.03
CA TYR A 112 -7.95 -11.61 -8.29
C TYR A 112 -8.67 -12.04 -7.02
N TYR A 113 -7.91 -12.39 -5.98
CA TYR A 113 -8.45 -12.92 -4.73
C TYR A 113 -9.33 -11.89 -4.03
N PHE A 114 -8.91 -10.63 -3.98
CA PHE A 114 -9.69 -9.52 -3.41
C PHE A 114 -11.00 -9.31 -4.18
N VAL A 115 -10.93 -9.17 -5.51
CA VAL A 115 -12.13 -8.95 -6.35
C VAL A 115 -13.08 -10.14 -6.27
N LYS A 116 -12.55 -11.38 -6.18
CA LYS A 116 -13.35 -12.60 -6.00
C LYS A 116 -14.22 -12.53 -4.75
N GLN A 117 -13.75 -11.93 -3.66
CA GLN A 117 -14.57 -11.77 -2.45
C GLN A 117 -15.78 -10.85 -2.66
N LEU A 118 -15.76 -9.98 -3.67
CA LEU A 118 -16.88 -9.08 -3.96
C LEU A 118 -18.03 -9.76 -4.73
N ARG A 119 -17.77 -10.94 -5.33
CA ARG A 119 -18.68 -11.63 -6.25
C ARG A 119 -20.05 -11.90 -5.66
N ASP A 120 -20.08 -12.42 -4.45
CA ASP A 120 -21.31 -12.90 -3.82
C ASP A 120 -21.92 -11.80 -2.92
N THR A 121 -21.73 -10.52 -3.30
CA THR A 121 -22.15 -9.35 -2.52
C THR A 121 -22.86 -8.30 -3.39
N LYS A 122 -23.50 -7.29 -2.77
CA LYS A 122 -24.09 -6.13 -3.47
C LYS A 122 -23.05 -5.31 -4.27
N LEU A 123 -21.75 -5.53 -4.07
CA LEU A 123 -20.68 -4.89 -4.83
C LEU A 123 -20.40 -5.57 -6.17
N ARG A 124 -21.07 -6.69 -6.47
CA ARG A 124 -20.96 -7.41 -7.75
C ARG A 124 -21.04 -6.52 -9.00
N PRO A 125 -21.96 -5.53 -9.09
CA PRO A 125 -22.04 -4.65 -10.25
C PRO A 125 -20.79 -3.79 -10.48
N TYR A 126 -19.98 -3.55 -9.44
CA TYR A 126 -18.80 -2.68 -9.48
C TYR A 126 -17.50 -3.45 -9.76
N MET A 127 -17.53 -4.78 -9.65
CA MET A 127 -16.35 -5.64 -9.75
C MET A 127 -15.55 -5.45 -11.04
N PHE A 128 -16.22 -5.25 -12.17
CA PHE A 128 -15.53 -5.07 -13.44
C PHE A 128 -14.60 -3.86 -13.39
N LEU A 129 -15.12 -2.70 -12.96
CA LEU A 129 -14.32 -1.48 -12.88
C LEU A 129 -13.25 -1.58 -11.80
N ILE A 130 -13.57 -2.18 -10.64
CA ILE A 130 -12.58 -2.43 -9.58
C ILE A 130 -11.43 -3.31 -10.11
N GLY A 131 -11.75 -4.41 -10.79
CA GLY A 131 -10.76 -5.30 -11.39
C GLY A 131 -9.89 -4.60 -12.42
N VAL A 132 -10.49 -3.81 -13.31
CA VAL A 132 -9.75 -3.03 -14.33
C VAL A 132 -8.82 -2.03 -13.66
N VAL A 133 -9.29 -1.24 -12.69
CA VAL A 133 -8.46 -0.24 -11.99
C VAL A 133 -7.32 -0.91 -11.23
N LEU A 134 -7.54 -2.05 -10.57
CA LEU A 134 -6.47 -2.74 -9.85
C LEU A 134 -5.42 -3.37 -10.79
N ALA A 135 -5.85 -3.94 -11.92
CA ALA A 135 -4.97 -4.61 -12.87
C ALA A 135 -4.20 -3.64 -13.78
N PHE A 136 -4.85 -2.56 -14.21
CA PHE A 136 -4.35 -1.64 -15.23
C PHE A 136 -3.97 -0.26 -14.72
N ASN A 137 -4.03 0.01 -13.41
CA ASN A 137 -3.46 1.24 -12.87
C ASN A 137 -1.97 1.30 -13.22
N PRO A 138 -1.49 2.31 -13.96
CA PRO A 138 -0.17 2.27 -14.56
C PRO A 138 0.95 2.21 -13.53
N THR A 139 0.83 2.93 -12.41
CA THR A 139 1.84 2.90 -11.35
C THR A 139 1.87 1.55 -10.65
N LEU A 140 0.72 1.02 -10.20
CA LEU A 140 0.68 -0.29 -9.55
C LEU A 140 1.10 -1.43 -10.48
N SER A 141 0.71 -1.32 -11.75
CA SER A 141 1.01 -2.31 -12.78
C SER A 141 2.51 -2.36 -13.08
N LEU A 142 3.13 -1.20 -13.33
CA LEU A 142 4.55 -1.15 -13.71
C LEU A 142 5.50 -1.24 -12.52
N SER A 143 5.08 -0.77 -11.34
CA SER A 143 5.90 -0.89 -10.12
C SER A 143 6.08 -2.33 -9.67
N SER A 144 5.24 -3.28 -10.13
CA SER A 144 5.46 -4.71 -9.85
C SER A 144 6.60 -5.32 -10.67
N MET A 145 7.12 -4.59 -11.66
CA MET A 145 8.30 -4.93 -12.45
C MET A 145 9.54 -4.10 -12.05
N ALA A 146 9.44 -3.35 -10.95
CA ALA A 146 10.55 -2.60 -10.39
C ALA A 146 11.06 -3.28 -9.13
N VAL A 147 12.37 -3.19 -8.87
CA VAL A 147 12.98 -3.57 -7.60
C VAL A 147 12.57 -2.55 -6.54
N GLY A 148 11.55 -2.91 -5.75
CA GLY A 148 10.96 -2.09 -4.70
C GLY A 148 9.88 -2.85 -3.93
N TYR A 149 9.89 -2.75 -2.61
CA TYR A 149 8.97 -3.51 -1.76
C TYR A 149 7.50 -3.07 -1.89
N GLU A 150 7.21 -1.92 -2.50
CA GLU A 150 5.90 -1.28 -2.43
C GLU A 150 4.81 -2.14 -3.05
N SER A 151 5.09 -2.74 -4.20
CA SER A 151 4.14 -3.57 -4.95
C SER A 151 3.84 -4.90 -4.23
N PRO A 152 4.86 -5.64 -3.73
CA PRO A 152 4.63 -6.77 -2.82
C PRO A 152 3.78 -6.41 -1.59
N ILE A 153 4.00 -5.25 -0.97
CA ILE A 153 3.19 -4.84 0.18
C ILE A 153 1.77 -4.49 -0.25
N ALA A 154 1.56 -3.85 -1.40
CA ALA A 154 0.22 -3.64 -1.96
C ALA A 154 -0.53 -4.96 -2.17
N ALA A 155 0.16 -6.00 -2.64
CA ALA A 155 -0.40 -7.35 -2.73
C ALA A 155 -0.73 -7.94 -1.35
N CYS A 156 0.16 -7.77 -0.35
CA CYS A 156 -0.12 -8.18 1.03
C CYS A 156 -1.37 -7.50 1.60
N MET A 157 -1.56 -6.20 1.37
CA MET A 157 -2.72 -5.45 1.84
C MET A 157 -4.02 -5.94 1.20
N LEU A 158 -4.01 -6.24 -0.10
CA LEU A 158 -5.16 -6.86 -0.79
C LEU A 158 -5.48 -8.25 -0.22
N MET A 159 -4.45 -9.06 0.06
CA MET A 159 -4.63 -10.38 0.67
C MET A 159 -5.19 -10.29 2.09
N VAL A 160 -4.65 -9.39 2.93
CA VAL A 160 -5.14 -9.14 4.29
C VAL A 160 -6.62 -8.78 4.27
N VAL A 161 -7.02 -7.78 3.48
CA VAL A 161 -8.43 -7.39 3.39
C VAL A 161 -9.29 -8.50 2.79
N GLY A 162 -8.83 -9.18 1.74
CA GLY A 162 -9.54 -10.31 1.14
C GLY A 162 -9.80 -11.46 2.13
N LEU A 163 -8.81 -11.80 2.97
CA LEU A 163 -8.95 -12.85 3.98
C LEU A 163 -9.92 -12.43 5.10
N ILE A 164 -9.83 -11.16 5.55
CA ILE A 164 -10.77 -10.57 6.50
C ILE A 164 -12.20 -10.65 5.93
N MET A 165 -12.40 -10.26 4.67
CA MET A 165 -13.68 -10.35 3.98
C MET A 165 -14.21 -11.78 3.92
N LYS A 166 -13.36 -12.72 3.51
CA LYS A 166 -13.74 -14.13 3.44
C LYS A 166 -14.15 -14.66 4.81
N SER A 167 -13.48 -14.23 5.88
CA SER A 167 -13.83 -14.61 7.26
C SER A 167 -15.25 -14.15 7.64
N LYS A 168 -15.67 -12.97 7.20
CA LYS A 168 -17.02 -12.43 7.48
C LYS A 168 -18.11 -13.07 6.62
N GLN A 169 -17.78 -13.56 5.43
CA GLN A 169 -18.71 -14.27 4.55
C GLN A 169 -18.97 -15.71 4.98
N SER A 170 -18.01 -16.32 5.68
CA SER A 170 -18.11 -17.70 6.19
C SER A 170 -17.81 -17.71 7.69
N PRO A 171 -18.69 -17.10 8.51
CA PRO A 171 -18.48 -17.02 9.95
C PRO A 171 -18.50 -18.42 10.59
N ASN A 172 -17.57 -18.67 11.52
CA ASN A 172 -17.47 -19.90 12.33
C ASN A 172 -17.10 -21.20 11.59
N ASP A 173 -16.51 -21.10 10.40
CA ASP A 173 -15.87 -22.23 9.72
C ASP A 173 -14.48 -22.53 10.34
N ARG A 174 -14.04 -23.81 10.35
CA ARG A 174 -12.67 -24.23 10.73
C ARG A 174 -11.59 -23.42 9.99
N GLY A 175 -11.93 -22.88 8.82
CA GLY A 175 -11.10 -21.95 8.06
C GLY A 175 -10.80 -20.60 8.71
N LEU A 176 -11.42 -20.22 9.84
CA LEU A 176 -11.12 -18.96 10.53
C LEU A 176 -9.66 -18.90 11.02
N VAL A 177 -9.16 -19.99 11.61
CA VAL A 177 -7.76 -20.06 12.09
C VAL A 177 -6.79 -19.89 10.92
N ILE A 178 -7.04 -20.57 9.79
CA ILE A 178 -6.22 -20.43 8.58
C ILE A 178 -6.22 -18.99 8.08
N ARG A 179 -7.35 -18.28 8.15
CA ARG A 179 -7.44 -16.86 7.76
C ARG A 179 -6.69 -15.96 8.74
N VAL A 180 -6.74 -16.24 10.05
CA VAL A 180 -5.96 -15.53 11.07
C VAL A 180 -4.46 -15.70 10.81
N LEU A 181 -4.00 -16.94 10.61
CA LEU A 181 -2.61 -17.24 10.27
C LEU A 181 -2.21 -16.60 8.93
N GLY A 182 -3.08 -16.61 7.92
CA GLY A 182 -2.84 -15.96 6.64
C GLY A 182 -2.71 -14.44 6.77
N VAL A 183 -3.60 -13.78 7.51
CA VAL A 183 -3.52 -12.33 7.79
C VAL A 183 -2.24 -12.01 8.57
N GLY A 184 -1.90 -12.83 9.56
CA GLY A 184 -0.64 -12.74 10.30
C GLY A 184 0.59 -12.91 9.40
N GLY A 185 0.58 -13.89 8.50
CA GLY A 185 1.68 -14.19 7.59
C GLY A 185 1.91 -13.11 6.54
N PHE A 186 0.85 -12.61 5.90
CA PHE A 186 0.99 -11.46 4.97
C PHE A 186 1.39 -10.17 5.70
N SER A 187 0.96 -10.00 6.95
CA SER A 187 1.41 -8.90 7.80
C SER A 187 2.88 -9.04 8.22
N ALA A 188 3.33 -10.26 8.52
CA ALA A 188 4.73 -10.58 8.80
C ALA A 188 5.58 -10.24 7.58
N LEU A 189 5.18 -10.70 6.39
CA LEU A 189 5.87 -10.42 5.13
C LEU A 189 5.97 -8.91 4.85
N ALA A 190 4.88 -8.17 5.04
CA ALA A 190 4.88 -6.71 4.89
C ALA A 190 5.81 -6.01 5.89
N SER A 191 5.79 -6.44 7.16
CA SER A 191 6.63 -5.89 8.23
C SER A 191 8.10 -6.27 8.09
N PHE A 192 8.38 -7.44 7.51
CA PHE A 192 9.73 -7.90 7.19
C PHE A 192 10.37 -6.99 6.14
N MET A 193 9.63 -6.65 5.07
CA MET A 193 10.12 -5.74 4.05
C MET A 193 10.17 -4.29 4.54
N GLN A 194 9.19 -3.84 5.32
CA GLN A 194 9.12 -2.48 5.83
C GLN A 194 8.46 -2.43 7.24
N PRO A 195 9.23 -2.25 8.32
CA PRO A 195 8.78 -2.38 9.72
C PRO A 195 7.66 -1.43 10.12
N ARG A 196 7.45 -0.31 9.41
CA ARG A 196 6.33 0.60 9.69
C ARG A 196 4.95 -0.06 9.59
N TRP A 197 4.84 -1.20 8.91
CA TRP A 197 3.59 -1.96 8.80
C TRP A 197 3.20 -2.69 10.09
N ILE A 198 4.09 -2.80 11.08
CA ILE A 198 3.77 -3.34 12.41
C ILE A 198 2.59 -2.60 13.02
N LEU A 199 2.63 -1.26 13.03
CA LEU A 199 1.55 -0.42 13.57
C LEU A 199 0.25 -0.65 12.80
N THR A 200 0.31 -0.63 11.46
CA THR A 200 -0.86 -0.87 10.62
C THR A 200 -1.48 -2.23 10.89
N THR A 201 -0.67 -3.29 11.04
CA THR A 201 -1.15 -4.64 11.35
C THR A 201 -1.87 -4.68 12.69
N VAL A 202 -1.30 -4.09 13.75
CA VAL A 202 -1.93 -4.05 15.08
C VAL A 202 -3.29 -3.37 15.00
N VAL A 203 -3.37 -2.19 14.35
CA VAL A 203 -4.64 -1.46 14.21
C VAL A 203 -5.65 -2.25 13.37
N VAL A 204 -5.23 -2.86 12.27
CA VAL A 204 -6.11 -3.71 11.43
C VAL A 204 -6.61 -4.93 12.21
N ALA A 205 -5.75 -5.57 13.01
CA ALA A 205 -6.13 -6.71 13.84
C ALA A 205 -7.17 -6.31 14.91
N ILE A 206 -6.99 -5.16 15.57
CA ILE A 206 -7.97 -4.62 16.52
C ILE A 206 -9.30 -4.35 15.81
N ILE A 207 -9.28 -3.64 14.68
CA ILE A 207 -10.49 -3.34 13.92
C ILE A 207 -11.18 -4.62 13.46
N TRP A 208 -10.44 -5.62 12.98
CA TRP A 208 -11.00 -6.91 12.58
C TRP A 208 -11.59 -7.68 13.77
N ALA A 209 -10.90 -7.72 14.90
CA ALA A 209 -11.41 -8.33 16.14
C ALA A 209 -12.75 -7.69 16.55
N LEU A 210 -12.83 -6.36 16.54
CA LEU A 210 -14.05 -5.61 16.87
C LEU A 210 -15.23 -5.88 15.91
N MET A 211 -14.98 -6.45 14.71
CA MET A 211 -16.05 -6.91 13.81
C MET A 211 -16.75 -8.19 14.29
N TYR A 212 -16.25 -8.83 15.36
CA TYR A 212 -16.86 -10.01 15.97
C TYR A 212 -17.34 -9.68 17.39
N LYS A 213 -18.48 -10.26 17.79
CA LYS A 213 -19.03 -10.11 19.14
C LYS A 213 -18.36 -11.04 20.17
N SER A 214 -17.81 -12.17 19.72
CA SER A 214 -17.23 -13.19 20.60
C SER A 214 -15.83 -12.78 21.07
N ARG A 215 -15.63 -12.64 22.39
CA ARG A 215 -14.31 -12.36 23.00
C ARG A 215 -13.28 -13.44 22.68
N LYS A 216 -13.69 -14.70 22.55
CA LYS A 216 -12.80 -15.81 22.16
C LYS A 216 -12.25 -15.60 20.74
N VAL A 217 -13.10 -15.18 19.81
CA VAL A 217 -12.69 -14.88 18.42
C VAL A 217 -11.83 -13.63 18.35
N GLN A 218 -12.16 -12.59 19.14
CA GLN A 218 -11.35 -11.39 19.26
C GLN A 218 -9.93 -11.73 19.74
N ALA A 219 -9.82 -12.51 20.82
CA ALA A 219 -8.53 -12.96 21.35
C ALA A 219 -7.76 -13.81 20.33
N LEU A 220 -8.42 -14.74 19.64
CA LEU A 220 -7.80 -15.54 18.58
C LEU A 220 -7.22 -14.67 17.47
N ILE A 221 -7.98 -13.67 16.99
CA ILE A 221 -7.52 -12.74 15.95
C ILE A 221 -6.32 -11.95 16.45
N LEU A 222 -6.40 -11.35 17.63
CA LEU A 222 -5.34 -10.50 18.18
C LEU A 222 -4.06 -11.31 18.41
N VAL A 223 -4.13 -12.40 19.18
CA VAL A 223 -2.98 -13.24 19.50
C VAL A 223 -2.41 -13.90 18.25
N GLY A 224 -3.28 -14.44 17.38
CA GLY A 224 -2.83 -15.12 16.16
C GLY A 224 -2.20 -14.19 15.14
N VAL A 225 -2.80 -13.02 14.86
CA VAL A 225 -2.24 -12.07 13.89
C VAL A 225 -0.97 -11.42 14.44
N VAL A 226 -1.00 -10.92 15.68
CA VAL A 226 0.15 -10.21 16.27
C VAL A 226 1.29 -11.20 16.53
N GLY A 227 1.00 -12.39 17.06
CA GLY A 227 2.01 -13.42 17.31
C GLY A 227 2.73 -13.87 16.04
N VAL A 228 1.98 -14.14 14.95
CA VAL A 228 2.60 -14.50 13.66
C VAL A 228 3.35 -13.33 13.06
N MET A 229 2.79 -12.11 13.09
CA MET A 229 3.46 -10.92 12.55
C MET A 229 4.78 -10.62 13.28
N ALA A 230 4.83 -10.80 14.60
CA ALA A 230 6.00 -10.52 15.43
C ALA A 230 7.25 -11.36 15.08
N ILE A 231 7.07 -12.50 14.39
CA ILE A 231 8.20 -13.31 13.90
C ILE A 231 9.11 -12.50 12.97
N ALA A 232 8.54 -11.67 12.09
CA ALA A 232 9.30 -10.88 11.13
C ALA A 232 10.26 -9.86 11.78
N PRO A 233 9.80 -8.94 12.65
CA PRO A 233 10.70 -8.03 13.35
C PRO A 233 11.66 -8.76 14.30
N ALA A 234 11.26 -9.89 14.91
CA ALA A 234 12.15 -10.69 15.75
C ALA A 234 13.35 -11.24 14.96
N ILE A 235 13.12 -11.75 13.75
CA ILE A 235 14.20 -12.21 12.85
C ILE A 235 15.17 -11.06 12.52
N LEU A 236 14.65 -9.87 12.21
CA LEU A 236 15.49 -8.71 11.89
C LEU A 236 16.28 -8.21 13.11
N LEU A 237 15.68 -8.22 14.30
CA LEU A 237 16.36 -7.90 15.55
C LEU A 237 17.48 -8.89 15.85
N GLN A 238 17.18 -10.19 15.77
CA GLN A 238 18.17 -11.25 16.00
C GLN A 238 19.37 -11.10 15.07
N ARG A 239 19.11 -10.84 13.78
CA ARG A 239 20.16 -10.57 12.80
C ARG A 239 21.03 -9.39 13.24
N ASN A 240 20.43 -8.25 13.59
CA ASN A 240 21.16 -7.03 13.89
C ASN A 240 21.91 -7.10 15.23
N ILE A 241 21.44 -7.89 16.19
CA ILE A 241 22.21 -8.21 17.40
C ILE A 241 23.49 -8.95 17.02
N VAL A 242 23.40 -9.95 16.15
CA VAL A 242 24.59 -10.73 15.73
C VAL A 242 25.51 -9.94 14.81
N SER A 243 24.96 -9.19 13.85
CA SER A 243 25.77 -8.54 12.80
C SER A 243 26.40 -7.21 13.22
N ILE A 244 25.74 -6.44 14.10
CA ILE A 244 26.17 -5.09 14.47
C ILE A 244 26.01 -4.77 15.96
N ASP A 245 25.73 -5.77 16.80
CA ASP A 245 25.55 -5.63 18.25
C ASP A 245 24.48 -4.60 18.65
N LYS A 246 23.36 -4.54 17.88
CA LYS A 246 22.25 -3.63 18.18
C LYS A 246 20.89 -4.33 18.09
N ALA A 247 20.12 -4.21 19.16
CA ALA A 247 18.72 -4.65 19.24
C ALA A 247 17.76 -3.66 18.53
N VAL A 248 17.97 -3.44 17.24
CA VAL A 248 17.14 -2.55 16.39
C VAL A 248 16.74 -3.26 15.10
N ILE A 249 15.58 -2.91 14.53
CA ILE A 249 15.14 -3.47 13.24
C ILE A 249 15.80 -2.75 12.06
N SER A 250 15.89 -1.42 12.16
CA SER A 250 16.62 -0.54 11.23
C SER A 250 17.06 0.74 11.95
N THR A 251 17.98 1.50 11.35
CA THR A 251 18.53 2.73 11.93
C THR A 251 18.29 3.96 11.05
N ASN A 252 17.14 4.02 10.38
CA ASN A 252 16.77 5.12 9.47
C ASN A 252 15.51 5.89 9.89
N LEU A 253 14.88 5.54 11.02
CA LEU A 253 13.63 6.19 11.43
C LEU A 253 13.89 7.63 11.87
N GLY A 254 14.90 7.83 12.71
CA GLY A 254 15.37 9.15 13.13
C GLY A 254 15.81 9.99 11.95
N VAL A 255 16.60 9.44 11.03
CA VAL A 255 16.99 10.13 9.78
C VAL A 255 15.77 10.56 8.96
N THR A 256 14.79 9.67 8.79
CA THR A 256 13.56 9.99 8.05
C THR A 256 12.76 11.10 8.72
N MET A 257 12.61 11.04 10.05
CA MET A 257 11.91 12.07 10.83
C MET A 257 12.65 13.41 10.77
N LYS A 258 13.98 13.38 10.80
CA LYS A 258 14.87 14.55 10.73
C LYS A 258 14.71 15.28 9.40
N LEU A 259 14.70 14.56 8.27
CA LEU A 259 14.45 15.15 6.95
C LEU A 259 13.11 15.93 6.90
N GLY A 260 12.07 15.36 7.50
CA GLY A 260 10.74 15.97 7.55
C GLY A 260 10.51 16.98 8.67
N ALA A 261 11.47 17.24 9.56
CA ALA A 261 11.31 18.12 10.72
C ALA A 261 12.34 19.25 10.71
N GLY A 262 11.98 20.40 11.26
CA GLY A 262 12.88 21.55 11.32
C GLY A 262 12.17 22.89 11.20
N PRO A 263 12.85 24.00 11.52
CA PRO A 263 12.22 25.32 11.57
C PRO A 263 11.87 25.88 10.18
N GLN A 264 12.64 25.52 9.15
CA GLN A 264 12.48 26.00 7.77
C GLN A 264 12.25 24.86 6.77
N THR A 265 12.00 23.63 7.24
CA THR A 265 11.68 22.51 6.34
C THR A 265 10.29 22.67 5.73
N THR A 266 10.10 22.12 4.54
CA THR A 266 8.77 21.98 3.93
C THR A 266 8.05 20.72 4.42
N GLY A 267 8.80 19.75 4.97
CA GLY A 267 8.32 18.44 5.41
C GLY A 267 8.36 17.36 4.32
N GLY A 268 8.74 17.70 3.08
CA GLY A 268 8.90 16.75 1.98
C GLY A 268 10.24 16.02 1.99
N TYR A 269 10.46 15.17 0.98
CA TYR A 269 11.72 14.41 0.84
C TYR A 269 12.94 15.31 0.61
N SER A 270 12.78 16.34 -0.22
CA SER A 270 13.81 17.37 -0.43
C SER A 270 13.89 18.26 0.81
N HIS A 271 14.84 17.95 1.70
CA HIS A 271 15.07 18.71 2.92
C HIS A 271 15.51 20.15 2.61
N THR A 272 15.00 21.09 3.40
CA THR A 272 15.31 22.51 3.30
C THR A 272 15.54 23.10 4.68
N GLY A 273 16.54 23.98 4.82
CA GLY A 273 16.86 24.61 6.09
C GLY A 273 17.77 23.75 6.99
N PRO A 274 17.98 24.18 8.23
CA PRO A 274 18.72 23.42 9.23
C PRO A 274 17.89 22.27 9.79
N ASP A 275 18.61 21.22 10.14
CA ASP A 275 18.10 20.07 10.87
C ASP A 275 17.64 20.45 12.30
N VAL A 276 16.78 19.61 12.89
CA VAL A 276 16.48 19.69 14.33
C VAL A 276 17.78 19.44 15.12
N PRO A 277 18.22 20.38 15.97
CA PRO A 277 19.41 20.19 16.79
C PRO A 277 19.26 18.97 17.69
N CYS A 278 20.29 18.12 17.70
CA CYS A 278 20.36 16.95 18.55
C CYS A 278 21.82 16.73 18.92
N GLU A 279 22.14 16.87 20.20
CA GLU A 279 23.49 16.71 20.72
C GLU A 279 23.66 15.31 21.33
N PRO A 280 24.87 14.73 21.28
CA PRO A 280 25.13 13.46 21.92
C PRO A 280 24.99 13.62 23.45
N VAL A 281 24.37 12.64 24.10
CA VAL A 281 24.22 12.63 25.56
C VAL A 281 25.46 11.97 26.16
N PRO A 282 26.27 12.65 27.00
CA PRO A 282 27.42 12.05 27.66
C PRO A 282 27.02 10.76 28.40
N PRO A 283 27.79 9.66 28.34
CA PRO A 283 29.17 9.53 27.83
C PRO A 283 29.31 9.25 26.32
N ALA A 284 28.21 9.21 25.56
CA ALA A 284 28.28 8.95 24.12
C ALA A 284 28.88 10.14 23.36
N THR A 285 29.67 9.86 22.32
CA THR A 285 30.28 10.88 21.45
C THR A 285 29.52 11.06 20.13
N ALA A 286 28.54 10.21 19.84
CA ALA A 286 27.72 10.25 18.63
C ALA A 286 26.23 10.10 18.97
N VAL A 287 25.38 10.70 18.13
CA VAL A 287 23.92 10.66 18.26
C VAL A 287 23.38 9.39 17.62
N THR A 288 22.62 8.59 18.37
CA THR A 288 21.98 7.39 17.80
C THR A 288 20.70 7.76 17.05
N ASP A 289 20.23 6.88 16.15
CA ASP A 289 18.95 7.11 15.43
C ASP A 289 17.77 7.30 16.41
N ASN A 290 17.77 6.57 17.53
CA ASN A 290 16.77 6.71 18.59
C ASN A 290 16.83 8.08 19.28
N ASP A 291 18.03 8.64 19.45
CA ASP A 291 18.19 9.98 20.03
C ASP A 291 17.66 11.05 19.07
N VAL A 292 17.91 10.89 17.76
CA VAL A 292 17.31 11.75 16.74
C VAL A 292 15.78 11.70 16.79
N VAL A 293 15.17 10.51 16.92
CA VAL A 293 13.71 10.36 17.10
C VAL A 293 13.22 11.17 18.30
N LYS A 294 13.87 11.03 19.47
CA LYS A 294 13.52 11.77 20.68
C LYS A 294 13.64 13.28 20.48
N CYS A 295 14.73 13.74 19.86
CA CYS A 295 14.96 15.15 19.55
C CYS A 295 13.85 15.72 18.64
N VAL A 296 13.47 15.00 17.58
CA VAL A 296 12.39 15.43 16.67
C VAL A 296 11.03 15.46 17.40
N ILE A 297 10.71 14.47 18.22
CA ILE A 297 9.47 14.45 19.02
C ILE A 297 9.43 15.64 19.98
N LYS A 298 10.53 15.90 20.70
CA LYS A 298 10.66 17.06 21.60
C LYS A 298 10.52 18.37 20.84
N TRP A 299 11.08 18.46 19.63
CA TRP A 299 10.95 19.64 18.78
C TRP A 299 9.50 19.87 18.36
N TYR A 300 8.75 18.82 17.96
CA TYR A 300 7.32 18.94 17.66
C TYR A 300 6.51 19.41 18.86
N ALA A 301 6.77 18.86 20.04
CA ALA A 301 6.10 19.25 21.28
C ALA A 301 6.39 20.72 21.66
N SER A 302 7.62 21.18 21.45
CA SER A 302 8.05 22.55 21.77
C SER A 302 7.64 23.58 20.70
N ASN A 303 7.25 23.13 19.49
CA ASN A 303 6.89 24.00 18.37
C ASN A 303 5.52 23.62 17.77
N PRO A 304 4.43 23.58 18.55
CA PRO A 304 3.16 22.96 18.14
C PRO A 304 2.56 23.60 16.87
N VAL A 305 2.65 24.92 16.73
CA VAL A 305 2.13 25.63 15.55
C VAL A 305 2.92 25.28 14.28
N LYS A 306 4.26 25.22 14.36
CA LYS A 306 5.10 24.83 13.22
C LYS A 306 4.91 23.36 12.88
N ALA A 307 4.87 22.49 13.89
CA ALA A 307 4.61 21.07 13.75
C ALA A 307 3.29 20.81 13.02
N MET A 308 2.20 21.48 13.42
CA MET A 308 0.90 21.34 12.76
C MET A 308 0.94 21.76 11.29
N LYS A 309 1.58 22.89 10.97
CA LYS A 309 1.78 23.33 9.57
C LYS A 309 2.56 22.28 8.75
N LEU A 310 3.59 21.68 9.34
CA LEU A 310 4.36 20.61 8.69
C LEU A 310 3.51 19.36 8.50
N PHE A 311 2.74 18.92 9.49
CA PHE A 311 1.88 17.75 9.36
C PHE A 311 0.86 17.90 8.25
N VAL A 312 0.24 19.09 8.11
CA VAL A 312 -0.67 19.37 6.99
C VAL A 312 0.05 19.30 5.64
N LYS A 313 1.24 19.91 5.51
CA LYS A 313 2.05 19.85 4.28
C LYS A 313 2.43 18.41 3.92
N LYS A 314 2.93 17.65 4.89
CA LYS A 314 3.26 16.22 4.72
C LYS A 314 2.05 15.40 4.31
N GLY A 315 0.91 15.69 4.93
CA GLY A 315 -0.36 15.09 4.59
C GLY A 315 -0.73 15.34 3.13
N TRP A 316 -0.50 16.55 2.62
CA TRP A 316 -0.68 16.87 1.21
C TRP A 316 0.32 16.15 0.30
N TYR A 317 1.60 16.09 0.66
CA TYR A 317 2.64 15.42 -0.12
C TYR A 317 2.35 13.92 -0.33
N TYR A 318 1.79 13.24 0.68
CA TYR A 318 1.32 11.86 0.53
C TYR A 318 0.33 11.66 -0.63
N TRP A 319 -0.54 12.64 -0.86
CA TRP A 319 -1.56 12.60 -1.92
C TRP A 319 -1.12 13.25 -3.23
N SER A 320 0.07 13.85 -3.28
CA SER A 320 0.57 14.54 -4.46
C SER A 320 0.66 13.63 -5.70
N PRO A 321 0.61 14.19 -6.92
CA PRO A 321 0.88 13.43 -8.13
C PRO A 321 2.32 12.92 -8.17
N TRP A 322 2.61 11.97 -9.06
CA TRP A 322 3.97 11.39 -9.19
C TRP A 322 4.98 12.34 -9.84
N SER A 323 4.47 13.31 -10.60
CA SER A 323 5.24 14.31 -11.33
C SER A 323 4.43 15.60 -11.46
N GLY A 324 5.05 16.67 -11.93
CA GLY A 324 4.40 17.98 -12.10
C GLY A 324 4.61 18.90 -10.89
N PRO A 325 3.94 20.07 -10.86
CA PRO A 325 4.29 21.19 -9.99
C PRO A 325 4.07 20.95 -8.49
N PHE A 326 3.28 19.94 -8.12
CA PHE A 326 3.09 19.53 -6.72
C PHE A 326 3.64 18.16 -6.39
N GLY A 327 4.32 17.48 -7.32
CA GLY A 327 4.91 16.17 -7.04
C GLY A 327 5.97 16.26 -5.95
N ASN A 328 5.83 15.47 -4.89
CA ASN A 328 6.78 15.44 -3.78
C ASN A 328 6.99 14.02 -3.26
N GLY A 329 8.24 13.56 -3.31
CA GLY A 329 8.66 12.26 -2.83
C GLY A 329 9.66 11.59 -3.77
N THR A 330 9.93 10.31 -3.54
CA THR A 330 10.99 9.59 -4.28
C THR A 330 10.49 8.80 -5.49
N MET A 331 9.36 9.16 -6.12
CA MET A 331 8.84 8.44 -7.29
C MET A 331 9.42 8.90 -8.64
N ALA A 332 10.55 9.61 -8.66
CA ALA A 332 11.21 10.02 -9.90
C ALA A 332 11.59 8.83 -10.82
N ARG A 333 11.82 7.65 -10.24
CA ARG A 333 12.11 6.40 -10.94
C ARG A 333 10.91 5.48 -11.12
N ASN A 334 9.69 5.97 -10.89
CA ASN A 334 8.48 5.25 -11.22
C ASN A 334 8.51 4.88 -12.71
N PRO A 335 8.46 3.59 -13.10
CA PRO A 335 8.52 3.21 -14.51
C PRO A 335 7.40 3.83 -15.35
N TRP A 336 6.26 4.18 -14.73
CA TRP A 336 5.20 4.93 -15.41
C TRP A 336 5.68 6.25 -16.00
N LEU A 337 6.59 6.97 -15.34
CA LEU A 337 7.09 8.25 -15.83
C LEU A 337 7.93 8.14 -17.10
N LYS A 338 8.35 6.93 -17.50
CA LYS A 338 9.06 6.67 -18.76
C LYS A 338 8.17 6.70 -19.99
N ILE A 339 6.87 6.48 -19.81
CA ILE A 339 5.87 6.40 -20.89
C ILE A 339 4.67 7.31 -20.61
N ASN A 340 4.82 8.26 -19.68
CA ASN A 340 3.74 9.14 -19.27
C ASN A 340 3.63 10.30 -20.27
N PRO A 341 2.52 10.43 -21.02
CA PRO A 341 2.37 11.46 -22.04
C PRO A 341 2.53 12.89 -21.48
N ILE A 342 2.15 13.12 -20.22
CA ILE A 342 2.28 14.43 -19.58
C ILE A 342 3.76 14.80 -19.39
N VAL A 343 4.61 13.82 -19.07
CA VAL A 343 6.05 14.03 -18.92
C VAL A 343 6.68 14.30 -20.30
N ASP A 344 6.25 13.57 -21.32
CA ASP A 344 6.75 13.74 -22.69
C ASP A 344 6.38 15.12 -23.26
N ILE A 345 5.14 15.57 -23.05
CA ILE A 345 4.70 16.94 -23.40
C ILE A 345 5.57 17.99 -22.71
N ALA A 346 5.85 17.81 -21.41
CA ALA A 346 6.64 18.76 -20.64
C ALA A 346 8.13 18.82 -21.06
N ARG A 347 8.66 17.73 -21.64
CA ARG A 347 10.03 17.64 -22.13
C ARG A 347 10.17 18.06 -23.59
N GLY A 348 9.12 17.91 -24.39
CA GLY A 348 9.17 18.15 -25.83
C GLY A 348 9.23 19.61 -26.25
N SER A 349 8.90 20.57 -25.38
CA SER A 349 8.97 22.01 -25.68
C SER A 349 8.88 22.89 -24.43
N GLN A 350 9.32 24.15 -24.52
CA GLN A 350 9.13 25.14 -23.46
C GLN A 350 7.65 25.46 -23.21
N SER A 351 6.83 25.55 -24.28
CA SER A 351 5.38 25.77 -24.15
C SER A 351 4.68 24.58 -23.49
N GLY A 352 5.09 23.35 -23.81
CA GLY A 352 4.62 22.14 -23.13
C GLY A 352 5.06 22.09 -21.66
N ASN A 353 6.28 22.50 -21.36
CA ASN A 353 6.76 22.65 -19.98
C ASN A 353 5.88 23.64 -19.20
N ASP A 354 5.63 24.80 -19.79
CA ASP A 354 4.80 25.85 -19.22
C ASP A 354 3.37 25.37 -18.96
N LEU A 355 2.78 24.62 -19.89
CA LEU A 355 1.46 24.01 -19.72
C LEU A 355 1.43 23.07 -18.50
N VAL A 356 2.46 22.24 -18.33
CA VAL A 356 2.51 21.21 -17.29
C VAL A 356 2.95 21.75 -15.92
N TYR A 357 3.77 22.80 -15.86
CA TYR A 357 4.34 23.30 -14.60
C TYR A 357 3.82 24.68 -14.15
N LYS A 358 3.17 25.47 -15.02
CA LYS A 358 2.56 26.75 -14.64
C LYS A 358 1.10 26.57 -14.19
N SER A 359 0.22 27.49 -14.54
CA SER A 359 -1.15 27.61 -13.99
C SER A 359 -2.02 26.37 -14.27
N ALA A 360 -2.03 25.87 -15.51
CA ALA A 360 -2.83 24.71 -15.89
C ALA A 360 -2.41 23.45 -15.13
N GLY A 361 -1.12 23.13 -15.13
CA GLY A 361 -0.57 22.02 -14.36
C GLY A 361 -0.81 22.10 -12.86
N LYS A 362 -0.72 23.30 -12.28
CA LYS A 362 -1.08 23.52 -10.87
C LYS A 362 -2.56 23.22 -10.63
N ALA A 363 -3.47 23.72 -11.47
CA ALA A 363 -4.90 23.45 -11.34
C ALA A 363 -5.21 21.94 -11.43
N ILE A 364 -4.64 21.23 -12.42
CA ILE A 364 -4.81 19.78 -12.58
C ILE A 364 -4.25 19.03 -11.37
N SER A 365 -3.10 19.44 -10.85
CA SER A 365 -2.48 18.81 -9.68
C SER A 365 -3.31 19.02 -8.41
N LEU A 366 -3.96 20.17 -8.24
CA LEU A 366 -4.95 20.39 -7.17
C LEU A 366 -6.16 19.47 -7.33
N ILE A 367 -6.75 19.44 -8.54
CA ILE A 367 -7.91 18.59 -8.84
C ILE A 367 -7.59 17.11 -8.58
N TRP A 368 -6.38 16.67 -8.93
CA TRP A 368 -5.89 15.32 -8.62
C TRP A 368 -5.90 15.05 -7.11
N GLY A 369 -5.21 15.89 -6.33
CA GLY A 369 -5.08 15.70 -4.88
C GLY A 369 -6.45 15.72 -4.18
N PHE A 370 -7.25 16.76 -4.42
CA PHE A 370 -8.58 16.89 -3.85
C PHE A 370 -9.56 15.83 -4.35
N GLY A 371 -9.50 15.48 -5.64
CA GLY A 371 -10.35 14.45 -6.25
C GLY A 371 -10.10 13.08 -5.65
N CYS A 372 -8.83 12.66 -5.54
CA CYS A 372 -8.46 11.39 -4.91
C CYS A 372 -8.92 11.32 -3.45
N ILE A 373 -8.65 12.37 -2.65
CA ILE A 373 -9.05 12.43 -1.24
C ILE A 373 -10.58 12.40 -1.12
N SER A 374 -11.28 13.22 -1.91
CA SER A 374 -12.75 13.32 -1.85
C SER A 374 -13.41 12.00 -2.23
N LEU A 375 -13.00 11.38 -3.34
CA LEU A 375 -13.55 10.08 -3.76
C LEU A 375 -13.24 8.98 -2.75
N PHE A 376 -12.06 8.99 -2.14
CA PHE A 376 -11.68 8.05 -1.09
C PHE A 376 -12.63 8.15 0.12
N PHE A 377 -12.88 9.35 0.64
CA PHE A 377 -13.78 9.55 1.77
C PHE A 377 -15.26 9.30 1.41
N ILE A 378 -15.73 9.79 0.26
CA ILE A 378 -17.10 9.53 -0.22
C ILE A 378 -17.34 8.03 -0.36
N GLY A 379 -16.38 7.30 -0.94
CA GLY A 379 -16.45 5.85 -1.08
C GLY A 379 -16.52 5.13 0.26
N PHE A 380 -15.69 5.55 1.23
CA PHE A 380 -15.74 5.00 2.59
C PHE A 380 -17.11 5.22 3.25
N PHE A 381 -17.62 6.45 3.28
CA PHE A 381 -18.89 6.75 3.95
C PHE A 381 -20.08 6.08 3.27
N TRP A 382 -20.11 6.05 1.93
CA TRP A 382 -21.18 5.40 1.21
C TRP A 382 -21.16 3.88 1.41
N LEU A 383 -19.98 3.24 1.33
CA LEU A 383 -19.86 1.81 1.59
C LEU A 383 -20.22 1.44 3.03
N ARG A 384 -19.79 2.27 3.99
CA ARG A 384 -20.14 2.11 5.40
C ARG A 384 -21.64 2.23 5.66
N SER A 385 -22.33 3.12 4.93
CA SER A 385 -23.77 3.32 5.06
C SER A 385 -24.60 2.07 4.72
N MET A 386 -24.07 1.14 3.93
CA MET A 386 -24.74 -0.12 3.56
C MET A 386 -24.82 -1.13 4.73
N LYS A 387 -24.17 -0.86 5.87
CA LYS A 387 -24.14 -1.68 7.09
C LYS A 387 -23.62 -3.11 6.87
N GLY A 388 -23.61 -3.92 7.93
CA GLY A 388 -23.22 -5.33 7.89
C GLY A 388 -21.79 -5.55 7.35
N ILE A 389 -21.62 -6.48 6.42
CA ILE A 389 -20.32 -6.79 5.83
C ILE A 389 -19.70 -5.61 5.06
N TYR A 390 -20.51 -4.71 4.50
CA TYR A 390 -20.01 -3.56 3.74
C TYR A 390 -19.33 -2.54 4.64
N ALA A 391 -19.87 -2.29 5.83
CA ALA A 391 -19.20 -1.48 6.84
C ALA A 391 -17.84 -2.09 7.24
N ASN A 392 -17.78 -3.41 7.42
CA ASN A 392 -16.53 -4.10 7.71
C ASN A 392 -15.50 -3.94 6.60
N ILE A 393 -15.91 -4.09 5.34
CA ILE A 393 -15.04 -3.87 4.16
C ILE A 393 -14.56 -2.42 4.12
N ALA A 394 -15.47 -1.45 4.35
CA ALA A 394 -15.13 -0.04 4.36
C ALA A 394 -14.00 0.25 5.37
N TYR A 395 -14.14 -0.23 6.61
CA TYR A 395 -13.09 -0.08 7.61
C TYR A 395 -11.79 -0.83 7.28
N ALA A 396 -11.89 -2.08 6.83
CA ALA A 396 -10.72 -2.89 6.48
C ALA A 396 -9.90 -2.28 5.33
N SER A 397 -10.55 -1.61 4.37
CA SER A 397 -9.87 -0.91 3.27
C SER A 397 -9.41 0.50 3.64
N PHE A 398 -10.15 1.21 4.49
CA PHE A 398 -9.88 2.60 4.84
C PHE A 398 -8.74 2.75 5.85
N VAL A 399 -8.76 1.93 6.91
CA VAL A 399 -7.83 2.05 8.04
C VAL A 399 -6.36 1.92 7.61
N PRO A 400 -5.94 0.93 6.79
CA PRO A 400 -4.54 0.84 6.36
C PRO A 400 -4.04 2.09 5.64
N VAL A 401 -4.89 2.69 4.80
CA VAL A 401 -4.56 3.92 4.05
C VAL A 401 -4.38 5.09 5.03
N VAL A 402 -5.30 5.26 5.97
CA VAL A 402 -5.23 6.36 6.95
C VAL A 402 -4.04 6.21 7.90
N ILE A 403 -3.76 5.00 8.40
CA ILE A 403 -2.59 4.78 9.26
C ILE A 403 -1.30 5.04 8.48
N SER A 404 -1.18 4.55 7.25
CA SER A 404 -0.03 4.86 6.37
C SER A 404 0.13 6.37 6.16
N TRP A 405 -0.99 7.07 5.94
CA TRP A 405 -1.00 8.53 5.78
C TRP A 405 -0.54 9.27 7.05
N LEU A 406 -1.06 8.89 8.22
CA LEU A 406 -0.67 9.46 9.51
C LEU A 406 0.80 9.20 9.86
N VAL A 407 1.32 8.00 9.56
CA VAL A 407 2.74 7.68 9.73
C VAL A 407 3.61 8.57 8.84
N SER A 408 3.20 8.83 7.60
CA SER A 408 3.89 9.79 6.71
C SER A 408 3.85 11.22 7.28
N MET A 409 2.72 11.64 7.86
CA MET A 409 2.63 12.95 8.54
C MET A 409 3.59 13.05 9.74
N GLY A 410 3.73 11.99 10.53
CA GLY A 410 4.65 11.96 11.68
C GLY A 410 6.13 11.86 11.31
N THR A 411 6.45 11.39 10.10
CA THR A 411 7.83 11.13 9.65
C THR A 411 8.23 12.10 8.54
N ILE A 412 7.91 11.79 7.29
CA ILE A 412 8.18 12.61 6.11
C ILE A 412 7.04 12.51 5.11
N GLY A 413 6.71 13.62 4.45
CA GLY A 413 5.72 13.67 3.40
C GLY A 413 6.31 13.14 2.10
N ASP A 414 5.88 11.97 1.67
CA ASP A 414 6.34 11.33 0.43
C ASP A 414 5.19 10.56 -0.23
N HIS A 415 4.90 10.88 -1.49
CA HIS A 415 3.84 10.20 -2.25
C HIS A 415 4.08 8.70 -2.45
N ARG A 416 5.34 8.21 -2.42
CA ARG A 416 5.71 6.80 -2.57
C ARG A 416 5.06 5.97 -1.48
N PHE A 417 4.91 6.53 -0.28
CA PHE A 417 4.33 5.84 0.87
C PHE A 417 2.84 5.53 0.68
N ARG A 418 2.20 6.12 -0.34
CA ARG A 418 0.85 5.77 -0.77
C ARG A 418 0.77 4.43 -1.49
N ILE A 419 1.80 4.02 -2.25
CA ILE A 419 1.76 2.85 -3.16
C ILE A 419 1.38 1.56 -2.43
N PRO A 420 1.99 1.22 -1.27
CA PRO A 420 1.63 -0.01 -0.54
C PRO A 420 0.15 -0.14 -0.14
N THR A 421 -0.59 0.97 -0.07
CA THR A 421 -2.03 0.98 0.25
C THR A 421 -2.89 1.53 -0.89
N MET A 422 -2.27 1.84 -2.04
CA MET A 422 -2.93 2.50 -3.15
C MET A 422 -4.05 1.63 -3.74
N SER A 423 -3.88 0.31 -3.80
CA SER A 423 -4.93 -0.60 -4.26
C SER A 423 -6.21 -0.49 -3.42
N LEU A 424 -6.09 -0.37 -2.08
CA LEU A 424 -7.24 -0.17 -1.19
C LEU A 424 -7.85 1.23 -1.33
N SER A 425 -7.00 2.25 -1.50
CA SER A 425 -7.44 3.63 -1.77
C SER A 425 -8.22 3.70 -3.09
N LEU A 426 -7.71 3.10 -4.17
CA LEU A 426 -8.36 3.06 -5.47
C LEU A 426 -9.69 2.30 -5.43
N PHE A 427 -9.76 1.19 -4.71
CA PHE A 427 -11.03 0.50 -4.47
C PHE A 427 -12.06 1.46 -3.87
N LEU A 428 -11.71 2.19 -2.81
CA LEU A 428 -12.62 3.17 -2.20
C LEU A 428 -12.94 4.34 -3.14
N GLN A 429 -11.98 4.82 -3.93
CA GLN A 429 -12.24 5.87 -4.93
C GLN A 429 -13.22 5.41 -6.02
N VAL A 430 -13.13 4.17 -6.49
CA VAL A 430 -14.09 3.57 -7.43
C VAL A 430 -15.48 3.50 -6.80
N ILE A 431 -15.57 3.10 -5.53
CA ILE A 431 -16.84 3.11 -4.80
C ILE A 431 -17.38 4.54 -4.65
N GLY A 432 -16.50 5.53 -4.40
CA GLY A 432 -16.86 6.95 -4.34
C GLY A 432 -17.41 7.48 -5.68
N TYR A 433 -16.82 7.06 -6.79
CA TYR A 433 -17.33 7.37 -8.13
C TYR A 433 -18.75 6.83 -8.33
N PHE A 434 -18.99 5.57 -7.93
CA PHE A 434 -20.34 4.99 -8.00
C PHE A 434 -21.33 5.66 -7.04
N ALA A 435 -20.89 6.09 -5.87
CA ALA A 435 -21.70 6.87 -4.94
C ALA A 435 -22.16 8.19 -5.56
N LEU A 436 -21.25 8.92 -6.22
CA LEU A 436 -21.58 10.16 -6.93
C LEU A 436 -22.56 9.92 -8.08
N ARG A 437 -22.36 8.85 -8.86
CA ARG A 437 -23.30 8.46 -9.92
C ARG A 437 -24.67 8.09 -9.36
N HIS A 438 -24.72 7.39 -8.23
CA HIS A 438 -25.96 7.07 -7.52
C HIS A 438 -26.67 8.34 -7.06
N LYS A 439 -25.94 9.29 -6.46
CA LYS A 439 -26.47 10.60 -6.05
C LYS A 439 -27.02 11.38 -7.25
N ALA A 440 -26.30 11.41 -8.37
CA ALA A 440 -26.75 12.11 -9.57
C ALA A 440 -28.08 11.54 -10.10
N LYS A 441 -28.24 10.20 -10.04
CA LYS A 441 -29.46 9.52 -10.52
C LYS A 441 -30.64 9.62 -9.55
N THR A 442 -30.39 9.47 -8.25
CA THR A 442 -31.45 9.33 -7.23
C THR A 442 -31.65 10.59 -6.39
N ARG A 443 -30.83 11.63 -6.60
CA ARG A 443 -30.72 12.85 -5.78
C ARG A 443 -30.38 12.57 -4.30
N SER A 444 -30.03 11.33 -3.94
CA SER A 444 -29.73 10.92 -2.58
C SER A 444 -28.53 9.97 -2.52
N PHE A 445 -27.79 9.98 -1.42
CA PHE A 445 -26.81 8.94 -1.11
C PHE A 445 -27.43 7.73 -0.41
N ALA A 446 -28.71 7.81 -0.03
CA ALA A 446 -29.42 6.72 0.61
C ALA A 446 -29.40 5.50 -0.32
N VAL A 447 -28.76 4.44 0.16
CA VAL A 447 -28.92 3.10 -0.40
C VAL A 447 -30.27 2.64 0.11
N ALA A 448 -31.21 2.33 -0.79
CA ALA A 448 -32.53 1.86 -0.40
C ALA A 448 -32.37 0.75 0.66
N LEU A 449 -32.75 1.07 1.90
CA LEU A 449 -32.77 0.11 2.99
C LEU A 449 -33.79 -0.93 2.58
N GLU A 450 -33.33 -2.16 2.36
CA GLU A 450 -34.20 -3.28 2.02
C GLU A 450 -35.31 -3.38 3.09
N SER A 451 -36.55 -3.26 2.63
CA SER A 451 -37.78 -3.57 3.35
C SER A 451 -37.92 -5.06 3.72
N SER A 452 -36.88 -5.87 3.53
CA SER A 452 -36.89 -7.32 3.76
C SER A 452 -36.18 -7.77 5.05
N ALA A 453 -35.80 -6.85 5.94
CA ALA A 453 -35.31 -7.20 7.30
C ALA A 453 -36.42 -7.70 8.26
N LYS A 454 -37.58 -8.12 7.73
CA LYS A 454 -38.67 -8.77 8.49
C LYS A 454 -38.92 -10.24 8.09
N ALA A 455 -38.07 -10.86 7.28
CA ALA A 455 -38.18 -12.29 6.99
C ALA A 455 -36.83 -12.92 6.67
N ARG A 456 -36.05 -13.25 7.71
CA ARG A 456 -35.22 -14.46 7.84
C ARG A 456 -34.47 -14.49 9.15
#